data_AF-A0A0F9UI20-F1
#
_entry.id   AF-A0A0F9UI20-F1
#
_cell.length_a   1.000
_cell.length_b   1.000
_cell.length_c   1.000
_cell.angle_alpha   90.00
_cell.angle_beta   90.00
_cell.angle_gamma   90.00
#
_symmetry.space_group_name_H-M   'P 1'
#
loop_
_entity.id
_entity.type
_entity.pdbx_description
1 polymer ?
#
loop_
_entity_poly.entity_id
_entity_poly.type
_entity_poly.pdbx_seq_one_letter_code
_entity_poly.pdbx_strand_id
1 'polypeptide(L)'
;MPGTLRLNLKEATGLADQIEVGGGNADGLRAAIDDVKNPGNGNTSVPAGSLGIEEYLAEKRAQTEMEYGTDLECMICHDKFGHLLSGTCENCWREWMLSAKPKDWGPMKKLF
;
A
#
# COMPACT_ATOMS: atom_id res chain seq x y z
N MET A 1 -10.13 -24.45 -4.71
CA MET A 1 -9.33 -23.20 -4.71
C MET A 1 -10.08 -22.20 -5.58
N PRO A 2 -10.58 -21.08 -5.04
CA PRO A 2 -11.11 -20.02 -5.91
C PRO A 2 -9.94 -19.44 -6.72
N GLY A 3 -10.06 -19.48 -8.05
CA GLY A 3 -9.06 -18.90 -8.96
C GLY A 3 -9.21 -17.39 -9.02
N THR A 4 -8.14 -16.65 -8.77
CA THR A 4 -8.15 -15.19 -8.87
C THR A 4 -8.06 -14.78 -10.35
N LEU A 5 -9.18 -14.36 -10.92
CA LEU A 5 -9.24 -13.77 -12.26
C LEU A 5 -8.76 -12.32 -12.21
N ARG A 6 -7.68 -12.01 -12.93
CA ARG A 6 -7.21 -10.64 -13.12
C ARG A 6 -7.86 -10.08 -14.38
N LEU A 7 -8.82 -9.17 -14.20
CA LEU A 7 -9.50 -8.48 -15.29
C LEU A 7 -9.04 -7.02 -15.35
N ASN A 8 -8.94 -6.47 -16.56
CA ASN A 8 -8.78 -5.02 -16.71
C ASN A 8 -10.14 -4.30 -16.55
N LEU A 9 -10.13 -2.98 -16.30
CA LEU A 9 -11.35 -2.18 -16.07
C LEU A 9 -12.40 -2.30 -17.20
N LYS A 10 -11.95 -2.40 -18.46
CA LYS A 10 -12.85 -2.53 -19.62
C LYS A 10 -13.49 -3.92 -19.65
N GLU A 11 -12.73 -4.96 -19.37
CA GLU A 11 -13.20 -6.34 -19.27
C GLU A 11 -14.18 -6.52 -18.11
N ALA A 12 -13.89 -5.92 -16.95
CA ALA A 12 -14.78 -5.96 -15.79
C ALA A 12 -16.13 -5.27 -16.08
N THR A 13 -16.10 -4.11 -16.74
CA THR A 13 -17.33 -3.40 -17.15
C THR A 13 -18.13 -4.22 -18.17
N GLY A 14 -17.47 -4.78 -19.18
CA GLY A 14 -18.12 -5.64 -20.17
C GLY A 14 -18.71 -6.92 -19.57
N LEU A 15 -18.10 -7.46 -18.52
CA LEU A 15 -18.65 -8.60 -17.78
C LEU A 15 -19.88 -8.21 -16.97
N ALA A 16 -19.88 -7.05 -16.32
CA ALA A 16 -21.05 -6.53 -15.61
C ALA A 16 -22.25 -6.35 -16.57
N ASP A 17 -22.00 -5.78 -17.75
CA ASP A 17 -23.03 -5.60 -18.76
C ASP A 17 -23.58 -6.95 -19.28
N GLN A 18 -22.73 -7.97 -19.46
CA GLN A 18 -23.19 -9.31 -19.83
C GLN A 18 -24.03 -9.99 -18.75
N ILE A 19 -23.69 -9.78 -17.47
CA ILE A 19 -24.47 -10.30 -16.34
C ILE A 19 -25.85 -9.66 -16.29
N GLU A 20 -25.93 -8.34 -16.48
CA GLU A 20 -27.20 -7.59 -16.49
C GLU A 20 -28.07 -7.96 -17.70
N VAL A 21 -27.47 -8.12 -18.89
CA VAL A 21 -28.17 -8.60 -20.09
C VAL A 21 -28.71 -10.03 -19.90
N GLY A 22 -28.01 -10.86 -19.13
CA GLY A 22 -28.48 -12.18 -18.72
C GLY A 22 -29.56 -12.18 -17.63
N GLY A 23 -29.99 -11.00 -17.16
CA GLY A 23 -30.97 -10.86 -16.06
C GLY A 23 -30.37 -11.05 -14.66
N GLY A 24 -29.04 -11.09 -14.54
CA GLY A 24 -28.32 -11.18 -13.27
C GLY A 24 -28.06 -9.82 -12.64
N ASN A 25 -27.81 -9.81 -11.33
CA ASN A 25 -27.42 -8.60 -10.60
C ASN A 25 -25.89 -8.43 -10.63
N ALA A 26 -25.42 -7.34 -11.23
CA ALA A 26 -24.00 -6.98 -11.32
C ALA A 26 -23.58 -5.84 -10.36
N ASP A 27 -24.44 -5.43 -9.42
CA ASP A 27 -24.23 -4.28 -8.53
C ASP A 27 -22.92 -4.38 -7.76
N GLY A 28 -22.59 -5.57 -7.24
CA GLY A 28 -21.33 -5.81 -6.53
C GLY A 28 -20.09 -5.67 -7.41
N LEU A 29 -20.19 -6.05 -8.69
CA LEU A 29 -19.09 -5.89 -9.65
C LEU A 29 -18.95 -4.43 -10.08
N ARG A 30 -20.06 -3.70 -10.25
CA ARG A 30 -20.05 -2.26 -10.55
C ARG A 30 -19.53 -1.41 -9.39
N ALA A 31 -19.87 -1.77 -8.15
CA ALA A 31 -19.28 -1.14 -6.97
C ALA A 31 -17.76 -1.34 -6.95
N ALA A 32 -17.27 -2.56 -7.18
CA ALA A 32 -15.83 -2.81 -7.26
C ALA A 32 -15.13 -2.07 -8.42
N ILE A 33 -15.81 -1.89 -9.57
CA ILE A 33 -15.30 -1.09 -10.69
C ILE A 33 -15.23 0.39 -10.31
N ASP A 34 -16.27 0.93 -9.65
CA ASP A 34 -16.29 2.32 -9.22
C ASP A 34 -15.24 2.60 -8.14
N ASP A 35 -15.04 1.67 -7.22
CA ASP A 35 -13.98 1.70 -6.21
C ASP A 35 -12.58 1.80 -6.82
N VAL A 36 -12.33 1.04 -7.90
CA VAL A 36 -11.05 1.09 -8.65
C VAL A 36 -10.93 2.37 -9.49
N LYS A 37 -12.04 2.87 -10.03
CA LYS A 37 -12.07 4.08 -10.86
C LYS A 37 -11.95 5.36 -10.03
N ASN A 38 -12.49 5.37 -8.83
CA ASN A 38 -12.56 6.50 -7.90
C ASN A 38 -11.99 6.11 -6.52
N PRO A 39 -10.68 5.88 -6.41
CA PRO A 39 -10.05 5.58 -5.12
C PRO A 39 -10.19 6.79 -4.20
N GLY A 40 -11.11 6.71 -3.22
CA GLY A 40 -11.41 7.81 -2.30
C GLY A 40 -12.89 8.18 -2.17
N ASN A 41 -13.80 7.55 -2.92
CA ASN A 41 -15.23 7.61 -2.60
C ASN A 41 -15.43 6.89 -1.23
N GLY A 42 -16.10 7.48 -0.26
CA GLY A 42 -16.22 6.95 1.10
C GLY A 42 -16.95 5.59 1.27
N ASN A 43 -17.35 4.95 0.17
CA ASN A 43 -17.95 3.61 0.12
C ASN A 43 -17.00 2.52 -0.41
N THR A 44 -15.74 2.87 -0.72
CA THR A 44 -14.80 1.90 -1.30
C THR A 44 -14.27 0.89 -0.29
N SER A 45 -14.41 -0.40 -0.62
CA SER A 45 -13.69 -1.51 0.06
C SER A 45 -12.28 -1.68 -0.50
N VAL A 46 -12.00 -1.06 -1.65
CA VAL A 46 -10.66 -0.93 -2.22
C VAL A 46 -9.97 0.20 -1.46
N PRO A 47 -8.84 -0.05 -0.79
CA PRO A 47 -8.15 0.99 -0.03
C PRO A 47 -7.95 2.21 -0.92
N ALA A 48 -8.65 3.29 -0.60
CA ALA A 48 -8.43 4.58 -1.22
C ALA A 48 -6.94 4.87 -1.11
N GLY A 49 -6.30 5.19 -2.23
CA GLY A 49 -4.86 5.33 -2.38
C GLY A 49 -4.23 6.22 -1.31
N SER A 50 -3.83 5.60 -0.22
CA SER A 50 -2.85 6.06 0.75
C SER A 50 -2.79 5.00 1.85
N LEU A 51 -1.98 3.95 1.69
CA LEU A 51 -1.46 3.23 2.85
C LEU A 51 -1.05 4.28 3.87
N GLY A 52 -1.65 4.20 5.05
CA GLY A 52 -1.29 5.05 6.16
C GLY A 52 0.23 5.00 6.36
N ILE A 53 0.82 6.04 6.97
CA ILE A 53 2.26 6.05 7.26
C ILE A 53 2.69 4.73 7.91
N GLU A 54 1.90 4.21 8.85
CA GLU A 54 2.11 2.93 9.51
C GLU A 54 1.98 1.71 8.59
N GLU A 55 0.99 1.67 7.70
CA GLU A 55 0.81 0.54 6.77
C GLU A 55 1.93 0.46 5.73
N TYR A 56 2.36 1.61 5.21
CA TYR A 56 3.52 1.70 4.33
C TYR A 56 4.79 1.21 5.03
N LEU A 57 5.00 1.63 6.28
CA LEU A 57 6.14 1.17 7.07
C LEU A 57 6.03 -0.31 7.41
N ALA A 58 4.83 -0.85 7.66
CA ALA A 58 4.64 -2.27 7.87
C ALA A 58 5.01 -3.08 6.61
N GLU A 59 4.58 -2.62 5.43
CA GLU A 59 4.90 -3.24 4.15
C GLU A 59 6.41 -3.22 3.86
N LYS A 60 7.05 -2.06 4.07
CA LYS A 60 8.49 -1.92 3.87
C LYS A 60 9.30 -2.71 4.88
N ARG A 61 8.84 -2.79 6.12
CA ARG A 61 9.48 -3.60 7.17
C ARG A 61 9.44 -5.07 6.81
N ALA A 62 8.33 -5.57 6.23
CA ALA A 62 8.24 -6.94 5.76
C ALA A 62 9.19 -7.27 4.59
N GLN A 63 9.64 -6.26 3.84
CA GLN A 63 10.61 -6.40 2.75
C GLN A 63 12.06 -6.11 3.19
N THR A 64 12.27 -5.64 4.43
CA THR A 64 13.57 -5.25 4.95
C THR A 64 14.18 -6.38 5.77
N GLU A 65 15.45 -6.67 5.55
CA GLU A 65 16.19 -7.63 6.36
C GLU A 65 16.33 -7.11 7.80
N MET A 66 15.91 -7.93 8.77
CA MET A 66 16.05 -7.63 10.19
C MET A 66 17.23 -8.43 10.75
N GLU A 67 18.21 -7.69 11.26
CA GLU A 67 19.42 -8.23 11.88
C GLU A 67 19.25 -8.24 13.40
N TYR A 68 19.65 -9.33 14.06
CA TYR A 68 19.59 -9.48 15.50
C TYR A 68 20.98 -9.74 16.06
N GLY A 69 21.36 -9.06 17.15
CA GLY A 69 22.68 -9.20 17.74
C GLY A 69 22.87 -8.37 19.00
N THR A 70 23.92 -8.68 19.76
CA THR A 70 24.16 -8.08 21.09
C THR A 70 25.00 -6.79 21.07
N ASP A 71 25.38 -6.28 19.90
CA ASP A 71 26.22 -5.09 19.75
C ASP A 71 26.05 -4.43 18.36
N LEU A 72 24.84 -4.46 17.81
CA LEU A 72 24.62 -3.88 16.49
C LEU A 72 24.57 -2.36 16.57
N GLU A 73 25.41 -1.68 15.80
CA GLU A 73 25.50 -0.21 15.75
C GLU A 73 24.76 0.32 14.53
N CYS A 74 23.84 1.28 14.74
CA CYS A 74 23.15 1.94 13.64
C CYS A 74 24.14 2.77 12.80
N MET A 75 24.20 2.54 11.49
CA MET A 75 25.12 3.26 10.60
C MET A 75 24.82 4.77 10.43
N ILE A 76 23.71 5.27 10.99
CA ILE A 76 23.30 6.69 10.88
C ILE A 76 23.53 7.43 12.19
N CYS A 77 22.99 6.92 13.31
CA CYS A 77 23.11 7.59 14.60
C CYS A 77 24.27 7.07 15.45
N HIS A 78 24.93 5.98 15.05
CA HIS A 78 26.04 5.36 15.77
C HIS A 78 25.71 4.84 17.18
N ASP A 79 24.42 4.75 17.52
CA ASP A 79 23.97 4.13 18.77
C ASP A 79 23.85 2.61 18.62
N LYS A 80 23.96 1.91 19.76
CA LYS A 80 23.84 0.45 19.85
C LYS A 80 22.40 0.00 20.07
N PHE A 81 21.97 -1.00 19.32
CA PHE A 81 20.63 -1.59 19.37
C PHE A 81 20.70 -3.13 19.40
N GLY A 82 19.65 -3.76 19.93
CA GLY A 82 19.52 -5.22 19.93
C GLY A 82 19.11 -5.82 18.58
N HIS A 83 18.58 -4.97 17.70
CA HIS A 83 18.22 -5.32 16.33
C HIS A 83 18.36 -4.10 15.41
N LEU A 84 18.66 -4.37 14.14
CA LEU A 84 18.72 -3.36 13.08
C LEU A 84 17.86 -3.78 11.89
N LEU A 85 17.39 -2.79 11.16
CA LEU A 85 16.70 -2.91 9.88
C LEU A 85 17.67 -2.45 8.79
N SER A 86 18.24 -3.40 8.05
CA SER A 86 19.29 -3.16 7.04
C SER A 86 20.40 -2.23 7.56
N GLY A 87 21.02 -2.59 8.69
CA GLY A 87 22.08 -1.81 9.33
C GLY A 87 21.66 -0.45 9.94
N THR A 88 20.35 -0.16 10.06
CA THR A 88 19.85 1.08 10.68
C THR A 88 18.86 0.79 11.81
N CYS A 89 18.77 1.66 12.82
CA CYS A 89 17.78 1.51 13.89
C CYS A 89 16.37 1.83 13.37
N GLU A 90 15.33 1.43 14.10
CA GLU A 90 13.94 1.65 13.67
C GLU A 90 13.60 3.11 13.38
N ASN A 91 14.18 4.05 14.14
CA ASN A 91 13.90 5.46 13.96
C ASN A 91 14.54 6.01 12.67
N CYS A 92 15.83 5.75 12.47
CA CYS A 92 16.54 6.16 11.26
C CYS A 92 15.98 5.47 10.01
N TRP A 93 15.62 4.19 10.13
CA TRP A 93 14.97 3.43 9.06
C TRP A 93 13.61 4.05 8.68
N ARG A 94 12.79 4.41 9.66
CA ARG A 94 11.50 5.08 9.43
C ARG A 94 11.68 6.40 8.70
N GLU A 95 12.59 7.26 9.17
CA GLU A 95 12.85 8.56 8.54
C GLU A 95 13.33 8.41 7.09
N TRP A 96 14.22 7.45 6.83
CA TRP A 96 14.70 7.16 5.49
C TRP A 96 13.59 6.64 4.57
N MET A 97 12.79 5.68 5.03
CA MET A 97 11.65 5.13 4.27
C MET A 97 10.58 6.18 3.98
N LEU A 98 10.30 7.08 4.93
CA LEU A 98 9.35 8.17 4.71
C LEU A 98 9.90 9.24 3.76
N SER A 99 11.21 9.47 3.76
CA SER A 99 11.86 10.38 2.80
C SER A 99 11.89 9.81 1.38
N ALA A 100 11.89 8.47 1.25
CA ALA A 100 11.84 7.76 -0.02
C ALA A 100 10.41 7.58 -0.58
N LYS A 101 9.37 8.03 0.14
CA LYS A 101 7.99 7.98 -0.38
C LYS A 101 7.88 8.83 -1.66
N PRO A 102 7.23 8.30 -2.73
CA PRO A 102 6.95 9.08 -3.93
C PRO A 102 6.16 10.35 -3.57
N LYS A 103 6.57 11.48 -4.17
CA LYS A 103 6.03 12.83 -3.91
C LYS A 103 4.52 12.94 -4.15
N ASP A 104 3.94 12.02 -4.89
CA ASP A 104 2.52 11.96 -5.25
C ASP A 104 1.63 11.28 -4.19
N TRP A 105 2.18 10.85 -3.05
CA TRP A 105 1.45 10.15 -1.97
C TRP A 105 0.94 11.07 -0.84
N GLY A 106 1.01 12.39 -1.00
CA GLY A 106 0.49 13.34 -0.02
C GLY A 106 0.01 14.64 -0.67
N PRO A 107 -0.97 15.34 -0.08
CA PRO A 107 -1.43 16.61 -0.60
C PRO A 107 -0.27 17.61 -0.60
N MET A 108 -0.01 18.16 -1.78
CA MET A 108 0.95 19.22 -2.04
C MET A 108 0.82 20.36 -0.99
N LYS A 109 1.84 20.56 -0.15
CA LYS A 109 2.29 21.80 0.53
C LYS A 109 3.23 21.39 1.68
N LYS A 110 4.48 21.81 1.73
CA LYS A 110 4.93 23.21 1.73
C LYS A 110 6.18 23.40 0.88
N LEU A 111 6.08 24.38 -0.01
CA LEU A 111 7.21 25.14 -0.55
C LEU A 111 7.86 25.88 0.62
N PHE A 112 9.16 25.69 0.79
CA PHE A 112 10.07 26.71 1.29
C PHE A 112 11.03 27.05 0.15
#